data_AF-A0A950RGV6-F1
#
_entry.id   AF-A0A950RGV6-F1
#
_cell.length_a   1.000
_cell.length_b   1.000
_cell.length_c   1.000
_cell.angle_alpha   90.00
_cell.angle_beta   90.00
_cell.angle_gamma   90.00
#
_symmetry.space_group_name_H-M   'P 1'
#
loop_
_entity.id
_entity.type
_entity.pdbx_description
1 polymer ?
#
loop_
_entity_poly.entity_id
_entity_poly.type
_entity_poly.pdbx_seq_one_letter_code
_entity_poly.pdbx_strand_id
1 'polypeptide(L)'
;MGEKVTETLVEALKQAMMQPGEQRLFKSGKLEGLLPTRHGAGGEAADKALRDGLLEVVRTEVKGKTSIDWVRLTPRGVEFLYEHESSLLVLEELRRVLQQNREGVPAWLGQIQQEFGALVDRLAESAALWTHRLEVLSQRVEEALRRADAARAQLPNGMADVVPWALEALVYLDRRRAEAANEQCPLPELYAALRQKYPELSISAFHDGLRRLHDRRALQLCPFTSPSEELPEPEYALLDGSTILYYASR
;
A
#
# COMPACT_ATOMS: atom_id res chain seq x y z
N MET A 1 -33.96 11.14 46.79
CA MET A 1 -34.79 10.37 47.75
C MET A 1 -35.26 9.04 47.17
N GLY A 2 -35.77 8.99 45.92
CA GLY A 2 -36.25 7.74 45.32
C GLY A 2 -35.23 6.62 45.11
N GLU A 3 -33.94 6.93 44.89
CA GLU A 3 -32.90 5.92 44.67
C GLU A 3 -32.67 5.02 45.90
N LYS A 4 -32.53 5.61 47.09
CA LYS A 4 -32.42 4.88 48.37
C LYS A 4 -33.64 4.01 48.68
N VAL A 5 -34.83 4.47 48.30
CA VAL A 5 -36.07 3.69 48.47
C VAL A 5 -36.08 2.48 47.54
N THR A 6 -35.65 2.66 46.28
CA THR A 6 -35.54 1.57 45.31
C THR A 6 -34.45 0.57 45.70
N GLU A 7 -33.28 1.01 46.18
CA GLU A 7 -32.24 0.12 46.70
C GLU A 7 -32.74 -0.70 47.90
N THR A 8 -33.39 -0.03 48.87
CA THR A 8 -33.97 -0.69 50.05
C THR A 8 -35.05 -1.70 49.67
N LEU A 9 -35.87 -1.37 48.67
CA LEU A 9 -36.90 -2.25 48.12
C LEU A 9 -36.30 -3.49 47.44
N VAL A 10 -35.31 -3.29 46.56
CA VAL A 10 -34.63 -4.39 45.85
C VAL A 10 -33.97 -5.32 46.87
N GLU A 11 -33.28 -4.81 47.87
CA GLU A 11 -32.64 -5.63 48.90
C GLU A 11 -33.67 -6.44 49.73
N ALA A 12 -34.79 -5.83 50.11
CA ALA A 12 -35.87 -6.52 50.81
C ALA A 12 -36.49 -7.64 49.95
N LEU A 13 -36.68 -7.42 48.64
CA LEU A 13 -37.20 -8.44 47.73
C LEU A 13 -36.18 -9.57 47.50
N LYS A 14 -34.87 -9.29 47.46
CA LYS A 14 -33.82 -10.34 47.43
C LYS A 14 -33.89 -11.22 48.67
N GLN A 15 -34.02 -10.61 49.84
CA GLN A 15 -34.17 -11.34 51.10
C GLN A 15 -35.46 -12.18 51.12
N ALA A 16 -36.55 -11.66 50.56
CA ALA A 16 -37.79 -12.39 50.39
C ALA A 16 -37.65 -13.61 49.47
N MET A 17 -36.85 -13.49 48.40
CA MET A 17 -36.57 -14.57 47.44
C MET A 17 -35.68 -15.67 48.03
N MET A 18 -34.68 -15.30 48.85
CA MET A 18 -33.76 -16.26 49.49
C MET A 18 -34.43 -17.16 50.55
N GLN A 19 -35.52 -16.70 51.16
CA GLN A 19 -36.27 -17.46 52.17
C GLN A 19 -37.74 -17.60 51.74
N PRO A 20 -38.06 -18.55 50.86
CA PRO A 20 -39.42 -18.71 50.34
C PRO A 20 -40.40 -19.08 51.47
N GLY A 21 -41.39 -18.22 51.72
CA GLY A 21 -42.38 -18.41 52.76
C GLY A 21 -42.97 -17.09 53.27
N GLU A 22 -43.76 -17.17 54.33
CA GLU A 22 -44.30 -16.00 55.03
C GLU A 22 -43.21 -15.36 55.89
N GLN A 23 -42.93 -14.08 55.65
CA GLN A 23 -41.95 -13.30 56.40
C GLN A 23 -42.58 -12.07 57.00
N ARG A 24 -42.01 -11.53 58.08
CA ARG A 24 -42.52 -10.30 58.68
C ARG A 24 -42.14 -9.11 57.82
N LEU A 25 -43.09 -8.21 57.58
CA LEU A 25 -42.82 -7.00 56.80
C LEU A 25 -41.80 -6.09 57.50
N PHE A 26 -41.94 -5.92 58.81
CA PHE A 26 -41.04 -5.10 59.63
C PHE A 26 -40.42 -5.88 60.77
N LYS A 27 -39.20 -5.49 61.15
CA LYS A 27 -38.54 -5.98 62.37
C LYS A 27 -39.39 -5.70 63.61
N SER A 28 -39.52 -6.69 64.49
CA SER A 28 -40.27 -6.56 65.75
C SER A 28 -39.48 -7.19 66.90
N GLY A 29 -38.91 -6.33 67.76
CA GLY A 29 -38.04 -6.74 68.86
C GLY A 29 -36.75 -7.40 68.36
N LYS A 30 -36.48 -8.63 68.82
CA LYS A 30 -35.30 -9.44 68.41
C LYS A 30 -35.52 -10.23 67.12
N LEU A 31 -36.73 -10.19 66.56
CA LEU A 31 -37.10 -11.00 65.41
C LEU A 31 -37.04 -10.15 64.15
N GLU A 32 -36.26 -10.61 63.18
CA GLU A 32 -36.02 -9.91 61.92
C GLU A 32 -37.29 -9.84 61.05
N GLY A 33 -37.35 -8.80 60.23
CA GLY A 33 -38.34 -8.64 59.16
C GLY A 33 -37.64 -8.15 57.90
N LEU A 34 -38.35 -8.17 56.77
CA LEU A 34 -37.83 -7.77 55.46
C LEU A 34 -37.33 -6.32 55.46
N LEU A 35 -37.97 -5.45 56.23
CA LEU A 35 -37.61 -4.05 56.35
C LEU A 35 -37.27 -3.67 57.82
N PRO A 36 -36.24 -2.84 58.03
CA PRO A 36 -35.74 -2.54 59.37
C PRO A 36 -36.66 -1.62 60.19
N THR A 37 -37.35 -0.68 59.53
CA THR A 37 -38.22 0.31 60.20
C THR A 37 -39.48 0.60 59.39
N ARG A 38 -40.59 0.88 60.08
CA ARG A 38 -41.87 1.33 59.48
C ARG A 38 -41.83 2.78 58.97
N HIS A 39 -40.75 3.52 59.22
CA HIS A 39 -40.61 4.94 58.91
C HIS A 39 -39.42 5.16 57.97
N GLY A 40 -39.41 6.30 57.26
CA GLY A 40 -38.37 6.67 56.30
C GLY A 40 -38.34 5.74 55.08
N ALA A 41 -37.15 5.52 54.51
CA ALA A 41 -36.99 4.72 53.30
C ALA A 41 -37.55 3.28 53.42
N GLY A 42 -37.49 2.68 54.62
CA GLY A 42 -38.06 1.36 54.87
C GLY A 42 -39.60 1.33 54.84
N GLY A 43 -40.25 2.37 55.38
CA GLY A 43 -41.70 2.50 55.31
C GLY A 43 -42.18 2.78 53.88
N GLU A 44 -41.52 3.72 53.19
CA GLU A 44 -41.83 4.06 51.80
C GLU A 44 -41.61 2.87 50.85
N ALA A 45 -40.57 2.06 51.08
CA ALA A 45 -40.32 0.84 50.32
C ALA A 45 -41.41 -0.22 50.57
N ALA A 46 -41.84 -0.42 51.82
CA ALA A 46 -42.97 -1.31 52.15
C ALA A 46 -44.26 -0.88 51.46
N ASP A 47 -44.61 0.40 51.58
CA ASP A 47 -45.83 0.95 50.99
C ASP A 47 -45.82 0.81 49.47
N LYS A 48 -44.66 1.05 48.85
CA LYS A 48 -44.47 0.84 47.42
C LYS A 48 -44.58 -0.65 47.05
N ALA A 49 -43.93 -1.55 47.79
CA ALA A 49 -43.96 -2.99 47.52
C ALA A 49 -45.39 -3.57 47.59
N LEU A 50 -46.18 -3.15 48.57
CA LEU A 50 -47.56 -3.58 48.73
C LEU A 50 -48.47 -2.96 47.67
N ARG A 51 -48.30 -1.66 47.38
CA ARG A 51 -49.09 -0.94 46.37
C ARG A 51 -48.86 -1.48 44.97
N ASP A 52 -47.60 -1.76 44.64
CA ASP A 52 -47.20 -2.26 43.32
C ASP A 52 -47.41 -3.79 43.21
N GLY A 53 -47.90 -4.44 44.27
CA GLY A 53 -48.18 -5.88 44.30
C GLY A 53 -46.93 -6.75 44.21
N LEU A 54 -45.77 -6.23 44.62
CA LEU A 54 -44.50 -6.96 44.69
C LEU A 54 -44.46 -7.87 45.92
N LEU A 55 -45.14 -7.46 46.99
CA LEU A 55 -45.39 -8.24 48.19
C LEU A 55 -46.90 -8.34 48.43
N GLU A 56 -47.36 -9.47 48.93
CA GLU A 56 -48.75 -9.66 49.36
C GLU A 56 -48.80 -9.94 50.86
N VAL A 57 -49.78 -9.39 51.58
CA VAL A 57 -50.01 -9.70 53.00
C VAL A 57 -50.78 -11.01 53.10
N VAL A 58 -50.17 -12.02 53.72
CA VAL A 58 -50.75 -13.36 53.87
C VAL A 58 -51.48 -13.51 55.21
N ARG A 59 -50.96 -12.88 56.27
CA ARG A 59 -51.63 -12.82 57.58
C ARG A 59 -51.23 -11.58 58.36
N THR A 60 -52.11 -11.13 59.25
CA THR A 60 -51.82 -10.08 60.23
C THR A 60 -52.04 -10.64 61.63
N GLU A 61 -51.01 -10.57 62.46
CA GLU A 61 -51.07 -10.99 63.87
C GLU A 61 -51.09 -9.76 64.77
N VAL A 62 -52.03 -9.71 65.71
CA VAL A 62 -52.09 -8.65 66.72
C VAL A 62 -51.48 -9.16 68.02
N LYS A 63 -50.38 -8.54 68.45
CA LYS A 63 -49.72 -8.84 69.72
C LYS A 63 -49.77 -7.62 70.62
N GLY A 64 -50.74 -7.59 71.53
CA GLY A 64 -51.00 -6.43 72.39
C GLY A 64 -51.55 -5.25 71.58
N LYS A 65 -50.84 -4.11 71.58
CA LYS A 65 -51.22 -2.92 70.80
C LYS A 65 -50.60 -2.87 69.39
N THR A 66 -49.79 -3.86 69.02
CA THR A 66 -49.02 -3.83 67.77
C THR A 66 -49.53 -4.88 66.79
N SER A 67 -49.83 -4.46 65.55
CA SER A 67 -50.08 -5.36 64.42
C SER A 67 -48.76 -5.71 63.72
N ILE A 68 -48.60 -7.01 63.42
CA ILE A 68 -47.47 -7.57 62.68
C ILE A 68 -48.03 -8.15 61.40
N ASP A 69 -47.67 -7.55 60.27
CA ASP A 69 -48.05 -8.04 58.95
C ASP A 69 -46.99 -9.03 58.46
N TRP A 70 -47.47 -10.18 58.02
CA TRP A 70 -46.68 -11.20 57.37
C TRP A 70 -46.95 -11.16 55.87
N VAL A 71 -45.89 -11.11 55.10
CA VAL A 71 -45.91 -10.94 53.66
C VAL A 71 -45.20 -12.08 52.94
N ARG A 72 -45.54 -12.27 51.68
CA ARG A 72 -44.87 -13.19 50.75
C ARG A 72 -44.51 -12.44 49.47
N LEU A 73 -43.41 -12.86 48.85
CA LEU A 73 -43.00 -12.40 47.53
C LEU A 73 -43.98 -12.91 46.46
N THR A 74 -44.46 -12.01 45.60
CA THR A 74 -45.34 -12.36 44.48
C THR A 74 -44.54 -12.64 43.20
N PRO A 75 -45.12 -13.29 42.17
CA PRO A 75 -44.47 -13.43 40.86
C PRO A 75 -44.06 -12.09 40.25
N ARG A 76 -44.88 -11.04 40.44
CA ARG A 76 -44.57 -9.68 39.97
C ARG A 76 -43.38 -9.08 40.72
N GLY A 77 -43.22 -9.39 42.00
CA GLY A 77 -42.03 -9.03 42.78
C GLY A 77 -40.75 -9.69 42.25
N VAL A 78 -40.86 -10.94 41.77
CA VAL A 78 -39.74 -11.66 41.13
C VAL A 78 -39.37 -11.02 39.78
N GLU A 79 -40.35 -10.71 38.93
CA GLU A 79 -40.13 -10.02 37.65
C GLU A 79 -39.44 -8.67 37.84
N PHE A 80 -39.92 -7.87 38.81
CA PHE A 80 -39.33 -6.58 39.17
C PHE A 80 -37.85 -6.72 39.58
N LEU A 81 -37.52 -7.78 40.32
CA LEU A 81 -36.14 -8.06 40.75
C LEU A 81 -35.23 -8.37 39.57
N TYR A 82 -35.69 -9.18 38.61
CA TYR A 82 -34.95 -9.50 37.39
C TYR A 82 -34.67 -8.26 36.53
N GLU A 83 -35.67 -7.39 36.36
CA GLU A 83 -35.50 -6.15 35.60
C GLU A 83 -34.44 -5.23 36.23
N HIS A 84 -34.40 -5.13 37.56
CA HIS A 84 -33.47 -4.23 38.26
C HIS A 84 -32.06 -4.84 38.43
N GLU A 85 -31.93 -6.14 38.69
CA GLU A 85 -30.63 -6.82 38.76
C GLU A 85 -29.92 -6.93 37.41
N SER A 86 -30.67 -7.07 36.30
CA SER A 86 -30.07 -7.22 34.97
C SER A 86 -29.28 -5.98 34.50
N SER A 87 -29.71 -4.78 34.89
CA SER A 87 -29.10 -3.53 34.44
C SER A 87 -27.68 -3.31 34.96
N LEU A 88 -27.40 -3.66 36.23
CA LEU A 88 -26.06 -3.52 36.82
C LEU A 88 -25.06 -4.51 36.22
N LEU A 89 -25.47 -5.77 36.06
CA LEU A 89 -24.62 -6.80 35.45
C LEU A 89 -24.24 -6.46 34.00
N VAL A 90 -25.19 -5.90 33.23
CA VAL A 90 -24.94 -5.44 31.86
C VAL A 90 -23.94 -4.27 31.83
N LEU A 91 -24.06 -3.32 32.78
CA LEU A 91 -23.13 -2.19 32.86
C LEU A 91 -21.73 -2.62 33.31
N GLU A 92 -21.62 -3.60 34.20
CA GLU A 92 -20.33 -4.17 34.61
C GLU A 92 -19.64 -4.92 33.47
N GLU A 93 -20.39 -5.71 32.69
CA GLU A 93 -19.84 -6.39 31.51
C GLU A 93 -19.43 -5.37 30.43
N LEU A 94 -20.24 -4.33 30.20
CA LEU A 94 -19.87 -3.25 29.28
C LEU A 94 -18.58 -2.54 29.73
N ARG A 95 -18.45 -2.25 31.03
CA ARG A 95 -17.23 -1.66 31.59
C ARG A 95 -16.03 -2.56 31.36
N ARG A 96 -16.17 -3.87 31.58
CA ARG A 96 -15.12 -4.88 31.38
C ARG A 96 -14.68 -4.91 29.92
N VAL A 97 -15.61 -4.93 28.96
CA VAL A 97 -15.31 -4.91 27.52
C VAL A 97 -14.60 -3.61 27.12
N LEU A 98 -15.07 -2.45 27.61
CA LEU A 98 -14.41 -1.17 27.34
C LEU A 98 -12.98 -1.11 27.90
N GLN A 99 -12.73 -1.75 29.05
CA GLN A 99 -11.41 -1.81 29.66
C GLN A 99 -10.46 -2.70 28.85
N GLN A 100 -10.92 -3.89 28.43
CA GLN A 100 -10.16 -4.77 27.54
C GLN A 100 -9.83 -4.08 26.21
N ASN A 101 -10.80 -3.35 25.63
CA ASN A 101 -10.56 -2.59 24.41
C ASN A 101 -9.52 -1.48 24.62
N ARG A 102 -9.57 -0.75 25.74
CA ARG A 102 -8.56 0.27 26.08
C ARG A 102 -7.15 -0.29 26.19
N GLU A 103 -7.00 -1.51 26.72
CA GLU A 103 -5.72 -2.20 26.82
C GLU A 103 -5.20 -2.66 25.44
N GLY A 104 -6.09 -2.93 24.49
CA GLY A 104 -5.74 -3.28 23.10
C GLY A 104 -5.32 -2.09 22.23
N VAL A 105 -5.79 -0.87 22.52
CA VAL A 105 -5.51 0.32 21.70
C VAL A 105 -4.01 0.60 21.53
N PRO A 106 -3.16 0.58 22.57
CA PRO A 106 -1.73 0.84 22.40
C PRO A 106 -1.03 -0.15 21.48
N ALA A 107 -1.37 -1.45 21.56
CA ALA A 107 -0.78 -2.48 20.70
C ALA A 107 -1.19 -2.28 19.25
N TRP A 108 -2.48 -2.00 19.01
CA TRP A 108 -3.00 -1.69 17.68
C TRP A 108 -2.36 -0.42 17.08
N LEU A 109 -2.19 0.65 17.87
CA LEU A 109 -1.47 1.85 17.44
C LEU A 109 -0.02 1.56 17.09
N GLY A 110 0.66 0.72 17.88
CA GLY A 110 2.03 0.28 17.59
C GLY A 110 2.12 -0.48 16.26
N GLN A 111 1.17 -1.36 15.99
CA GLN A 111 1.10 -2.08 14.72
C GLN A 111 0.89 -1.12 13.54
N ILE A 112 -0.05 -0.17 13.66
CA ILE A 112 -0.26 0.85 12.62
C ILE A 112 1.01 1.65 12.37
N GLN A 113 1.70 2.11 13.42
CA GLN A 113 2.94 2.86 13.29
C GLN A 113 4.03 2.06 12.56
N GLN A 114 4.14 0.76 12.85
CA GLN A 114 5.07 -0.13 12.15
C GLN A 114 4.72 -0.32 10.67
N GLU A 115 3.44 -0.54 10.36
CA GLU A 115 2.98 -0.69 8.97
C GLU A 115 3.21 0.60 8.16
N PHE A 116 2.94 1.76 8.76
CA PHE A 116 3.26 3.06 8.15
C PHE A 116 4.77 3.24 7.94
N GLY A 117 5.61 2.90 8.92
CA GLY A 117 7.06 2.95 8.78
C GLY A 117 7.54 2.10 7.59
N ALA A 118 7.08 0.85 7.49
CA ALA A 118 7.43 -0.05 6.40
C ALA A 118 6.94 0.43 5.02
N LEU A 119 5.86 1.23 4.95
CA LEU A 119 5.43 1.87 3.71
C LEU A 119 6.34 3.04 3.33
N VAL A 120 6.76 3.85 4.30
CA VAL A 120 7.69 4.97 4.07
C VAL A 120 9.04 4.44 3.58
N ASP A 121 9.56 3.38 4.19
CA ASP A 121 10.83 2.78 3.79
C ASP A 121 10.79 2.27 2.35
N ARG A 122 9.73 1.54 1.97
CA ARG A 122 9.53 1.05 0.59
C ARG A 122 9.40 2.18 -0.43
N LEU A 123 8.74 3.28 -0.06
CA LEU A 123 8.65 4.47 -0.91
C LEU A 123 10.03 5.12 -1.10
N ALA A 124 10.81 5.24 -0.04
CA ALA A 124 12.15 5.80 -0.09
C ALA A 124 13.09 4.95 -0.98
N GLU A 125 13.08 3.63 -0.83
CA GLU A 125 13.84 2.70 -1.67
C GLU A 125 13.45 2.82 -3.15
N SER A 126 12.14 2.86 -3.43
CA SER A 126 11.64 3.01 -4.80
C SER A 126 12.07 4.36 -5.40
N ALA A 127 11.96 5.44 -4.65
CA ALA A 127 12.38 6.77 -5.09
C ALA A 127 13.89 6.82 -5.38
N ALA A 128 14.72 6.21 -4.52
CA ALA A 128 16.15 6.09 -4.74
C ALA A 128 16.48 5.31 -6.03
N LEU A 129 15.80 4.19 -6.27
CA LEU A 129 15.97 3.40 -7.48
C LEU A 129 15.64 4.20 -8.76
N TRP A 130 14.51 4.90 -8.77
CA TRP A 130 14.09 5.70 -9.91
C TRP A 130 15.03 6.88 -10.16
N THR A 131 15.47 7.55 -9.09
CA THR A 131 16.43 8.65 -9.17
C THR A 131 17.74 8.16 -9.79
N HIS A 132 18.27 7.02 -9.33
CA HIS A 132 19.47 6.43 -9.89
C HIS A 132 19.30 6.04 -11.36
N ARG A 133 18.16 5.45 -11.73
CA ARG A 133 17.88 5.06 -13.12
C ARG A 133 17.82 6.28 -14.05
N LEU A 134 17.20 7.37 -13.60
CA LEU A 134 17.12 8.61 -14.37
C LEU A 134 18.51 9.24 -14.55
N GLU A 135 19.33 9.24 -13.49
CA GLU A 135 20.71 9.73 -13.55
C GLU A 135 21.55 8.96 -14.59
N VAL A 136 21.50 7.63 -14.56
CA VAL A 136 22.20 6.77 -15.54
C VAL A 136 21.71 7.03 -16.96
N LEU A 137 20.40 7.20 -17.16
CA LEU A 137 19.84 7.53 -18.49
C LEU A 137 20.29 8.91 -18.96
N SER A 138 20.29 9.91 -18.07
CA SER A 138 20.76 11.26 -18.37
C SER A 138 22.22 11.23 -18.85
N GLN A 139 23.10 10.56 -18.10
CA GLN A 139 24.51 10.41 -18.46
C GLN A 139 24.71 9.72 -19.82
N ARG A 140 23.91 8.69 -20.11
CA ARG A 140 23.95 8.00 -21.41
C ARG A 140 23.49 8.88 -22.57
N VAL A 141 22.47 9.72 -22.35
CA VAL A 141 22.00 10.67 -23.36
C VAL A 141 23.05 11.73 -23.62
N GLU A 142 23.63 12.31 -22.57
CA GLU A 142 24.71 13.29 -22.72
C GLU A 142 25.90 12.71 -23.50
N GLU A 143 26.33 11.49 -23.19
CA GLU A 143 27.43 10.84 -23.89
C GLU A 143 27.09 10.51 -25.34
N ALA A 144 25.84 10.15 -25.64
CA ALA A 144 25.38 9.97 -27.01
C ALA A 144 25.37 11.29 -27.81
N LEU A 145 24.94 12.38 -27.18
CA LEU A 145 24.97 13.71 -27.78
C LEU A 145 26.41 14.17 -28.06
N ARG A 146 27.32 14.03 -27.10
CA ARG A 146 28.74 14.37 -27.30
C ARG A 146 29.36 13.60 -28.47
N ARG A 147 29.06 12.31 -28.59
CA ARG A 147 29.54 11.49 -29.72
C ARG A 147 28.95 11.96 -31.05
N ALA A 148 27.67 12.31 -31.09
CA ALA A 148 27.03 12.83 -32.29
C ALA A 148 27.62 14.19 -32.72
N ASP A 149 27.86 15.09 -31.76
CA ASP A 149 28.50 16.38 -32.02
C ASP A 149 29.94 16.22 -32.51
N ALA A 150 30.72 15.32 -31.90
CA ALA A 150 32.08 15.02 -32.36
C ALA A 150 32.10 14.44 -33.78
N ALA A 151 31.17 13.53 -34.12
CA ALA A 151 31.03 12.99 -35.47
C ALA A 151 30.66 14.09 -36.48
N ARG A 152 29.76 15.00 -36.11
CA ARG A 152 29.34 16.13 -36.96
C ARG A 152 30.46 17.15 -37.17
N ALA A 153 31.26 17.46 -36.15
CA ALA A 153 32.37 18.40 -36.26
C ALA A 153 33.48 17.92 -37.20
N GLN A 154 33.58 16.61 -37.45
CA GLN A 154 34.56 16.00 -38.34
C GLN A 154 34.09 15.92 -39.80
N LEU A 155 32.82 16.21 -40.09
CA LEU A 155 32.31 16.33 -41.47
C LEU A 155 32.75 17.69 -42.06
N PRO A 156 33.40 17.71 -43.24
CA PRO A 156 33.61 18.94 -43.98
C PRO A 156 32.28 19.65 -44.25
N ASN A 157 32.23 20.97 -43.99
CA ASN A 157 31.02 21.78 -44.14
C ASN A 157 30.36 21.58 -45.52
N GLY A 158 29.03 21.36 -45.54
CA GLY A 158 28.23 21.14 -46.76
C GLY A 158 28.24 19.70 -47.31
N MET A 159 28.86 18.73 -46.62
CA MET A 159 28.83 17.32 -47.04
C MET A 159 27.49 16.64 -46.80
N ALA A 160 26.80 16.98 -45.70
CA ALA A 160 25.47 16.46 -45.39
C ALA A 160 24.41 16.85 -46.43
N ASP A 161 24.60 18.00 -47.11
CA ASP A 161 23.69 18.47 -48.16
C ASP A 161 23.92 17.74 -49.51
N VAL A 162 25.13 17.19 -49.70
CA VAL A 162 25.56 16.57 -50.98
C VAL A 162 25.43 15.05 -50.94
N VAL A 163 25.62 14.42 -49.78
CA VAL A 163 25.48 12.99 -49.56
C VAL A 163 24.61 12.78 -48.30
N PRO A 164 23.28 12.59 -48.45
CA PRO A 164 22.32 12.59 -47.34
C PRO A 164 22.52 11.49 -46.28
N TRP A 165 23.29 10.45 -46.60
CA TRP A 165 23.60 9.31 -45.73
C TRP A 165 25.04 9.32 -45.20
N ALA A 166 25.82 10.38 -45.49
CA ALA A 166 27.23 10.47 -45.14
C ALA A 166 27.48 10.35 -43.63
N LEU A 167 26.65 11.00 -42.81
CA LEU A 167 26.79 10.96 -41.35
C LEU A 167 26.60 9.53 -40.84
N GLU A 168 25.58 8.83 -41.33
CA GLU A 168 25.25 7.47 -40.95
C GLU A 168 26.34 6.48 -41.34
N ALA A 169 26.95 6.67 -42.52
CA ALA A 169 28.08 5.85 -42.97
C ALA A 169 29.30 6.03 -42.06
N LEU A 170 29.65 7.27 -41.73
CA LEU A 170 30.78 7.58 -40.86
C LEU A 170 30.55 7.09 -39.42
N VAL A 171 29.33 7.27 -38.88
CA VAL A 171 28.94 6.75 -37.56
C VAL A 171 29.00 5.21 -37.52
N TYR A 172 28.60 4.55 -38.61
CA TYR A 172 28.71 3.09 -38.72
C TYR A 172 30.17 2.63 -38.68
N LEU A 173 31.04 3.28 -39.45
CA LEU A 173 32.47 2.97 -39.49
C LEU A 173 33.17 3.21 -38.14
N ASP A 174 32.85 4.30 -37.43
CA ASP A 174 33.38 4.58 -36.09
C ASP A 174 32.98 3.50 -35.09
N ARG A 175 31.70 3.14 -35.06
CA ARG A 175 31.19 2.10 -34.16
C ARG A 175 31.87 0.76 -34.43
N ARG A 176 31.96 0.38 -35.71
CA ARG A 176 32.61 -0.87 -36.12
C ARG A 176 34.09 -0.89 -35.74
N ARG A 177 34.79 0.24 -35.91
CA ARG A 177 36.20 0.37 -35.49
C ARG A 177 36.39 0.18 -33.98
N ALA A 178 35.46 0.69 -33.17
CA ALA A 178 35.50 0.51 -31.71
C ALA A 178 35.24 -0.95 -31.27
N GLU A 179 34.47 -1.72 -32.06
CA GLU A 179 34.06 -3.08 -31.74
C GLU A 179 34.99 -4.17 -32.33
N ALA A 180 35.57 -3.94 -33.52
CA ALA A 180 36.19 -4.99 -34.34
C ALA A 180 37.69 -4.77 -34.64
N ALA A 181 38.47 -4.28 -33.67
CA ALA A 181 39.94 -4.26 -33.67
C ALA A 181 40.63 -4.07 -35.04
N ASN A 182 40.40 -2.91 -35.69
CA ASN A 182 41.08 -2.45 -36.91
C ASN A 182 40.83 -3.21 -38.23
N GLU A 183 39.82 -4.08 -38.33
CA GLU A 183 39.47 -4.68 -39.62
C GLU A 183 38.76 -3.66 -40.54
N GLN A 184 39.21 -3.56 -41.80
CA GLN A 184 38.61 -2.68 -42.80
C GLN A 184 37.16 -3.12 -43.11
N CYS A 185 36.27 -2.18 -43.41
CA CYS A 185 34.84 -2.47 -43.62
C CYS A 185 34.58 -2.84 -45.08
N PRO A 186 34.09 -4.06 -45.39
CA PRO A 186 33.75 -4.42 -46.75
C PRO A 186 32.56 -3.58 -47.22
N LEU A 187 32.62 -3.08 -48.45
CA LEU A 187 31.59 -2.20 -49.02
C LEU A 187 30.17 -2.79 -49.02
N PRO A 188 29.94 -4.10 -49.24
CA PRO A 188 28.60 -4.67 -49.15
C PRO A 188 27.99 -4.58 -47.75
N GLU A 189 28.81 -4.76 -46.70
CA GLU A 189 28.36 -4.66 -45.32
C GLU A 189 27.91 -3.22 -45.01
N LEU A 190 28.71 -2.23 -45.43
CA LEU A 190 28.36 -0.82 -45.29
C LEU A 190 27.09 -0.47 -46.06
N TYR A 191 26.94 -0.96 -47.30
CA TYR A 191 25.75 -0.74 -48.10
C TYR A 191 24.50 -1.36 -47.46
N ALA A 192 24.60 -2.59 -46.97
CA ALA A 192 23.50 -3.28 -46.28
C ALA A 192 23.06 -2.51 -45.02
N ALA A 193 24.00 -1.99 -44.23
CA ALA A 193 23.70 -1.18 -43.06
C ALA A 193 23.01 0.15 -43.41
N LEU A 194 23.43 0.80 -44.50
CA LEU A 194 22.82 2.05 -44.96
C LEU A 194 21.43 1.83 -45.56
N ARG A 195 21.23 0.75 -46.32
CA ARG A 195 19.95 0.43 -46.97
C ARG A 195 18.81 0.18 -45.98
N GLN A 196 19.13 -0.25 -44.75
CA GLN A 196 18.14 -0.34 -43.66
C GLN A 196 17.52 1.02 -43.31
N LYS A 197 18.27 2.12 -43.44
CA LYS A 197 17.80 3.49 -43.16
C LYS A 197 17.41 4.27 -44.40
N TYR A 198 18.00 3.93 -45.55
CA TYR A 198 17.75 4.57 -46.84
C TYR A 198 17.36 3.50 -47.87
N PRO A 199 16.08 3.05 -47.89
CA PRO A 199 15.63 1.97 -48.77
C PRO A 199 15.80 2.27 -50.27
N GLU A 200 15.70 3.55 -50.64
CA GLU A 200 15.83 4.07 -52.01
C GLU A 200 17.30 4.24 -52.46
N LEU A 201 18.28 3.92 -51.61
CA LEU A 201 19.69 4.07 -51.95
C LEU A 201 20.10 3.05 -53.00
N SER A 202 20.28 3.51 -54.24
CA SER A 202 20.83 2.69 -55.32
C SER A 202 22.34 2.47 -55.17
N ILE A 203 22.85 1.38 -55.74
CA ILE A 203 24.28 1.06 -55.73
C ILE A 203 25.10 2.18 -56.39
N SER A 204 24.61 2.77 -57.49
CA SER A 204 25.27 3.88 -58.16
C SER A 204 25.35 5.13 -57.27
N ALA A 205 24.27 5.49 -56.58
CA ALA A 205 24.27 6.62 -55.66
C ALA A 205 25.17 6.37 -54.43
N PHE A 206 25.26 5.12 -53.98
CA PHE A 206 26.19 4.70 -52.95
C PHE A 206 27.66 4.87 -53.40
N HIS A 207 28.01 4.37 -54.58
CA HIS A 207 29.33 4.51 -55.19
C HIS A 207 29.75 5.96 -55.39
N ASP A 208 28.85 6.79 -55.94
CA ASP A 208 29.10 8.21 -56.15
C ASP A 208 29.32 8.95 -54.82
N GLY A 209 28.54 8.62 -53.79
CA GLY A 209 28.73 9.18 -52.46
C GLY A 209 30.04 8.74 -51.81
N LEU A 210 30.44 7.47 -51.95
CA LEU A 210 31.73 6.97 -51.44
C LEU A 210 32.91 7.69 -52.09
N ARG A 211 32.89 7.87 -53.41
CA ARG A 211 33.92 8.64 -54.13
C ARG A 211 34.02 10.06 -53.59
N ARG A 212 32.89 10.76 -53.42
CA ARG A 212 32.87 12.12 -52.85
C ARG A 212 33.38 12.18 -51.41
N LEU A 213 33.07 11.16 -50.60
CA LEU A 213 33.57 11.04 -49.23
C LEU A 213 35.07 10.79 -49.19
N HIS A 214 35.57 9.95 -50.10
CA HIS A 214 36.99 9.68 -50.29
C HIS A 214 37.78 10.90 -50.77
N ASP A 215 37.30 11.59 -51.81
CA ASP A 215 37.93 12.78 -52.38
C ASP A 215 38.08 13.90 -51.36
N ARG A 216 37.12 14.01 -50.44
CA ARG A 216 37.13 14.97 -49.33
C ARG A 216 37.80 14.46 -48.05
N ARG A 217 38.42 13.27 -48.11
CA ARG A 217 39.14 12.63 -46.99
C ARG A 217 38.28 12.40 -45.74
N ALA A 218 36.96 12.26 -45.89
CA ALA A 218 36.08 11.89 -44.79
C ALA A 218 36.15 10.38 -44.48
N LEU A 219 36.52 9.57 -45.47
CA LEU A 219 36.86 8.15 -45.33
C LEU A 219 37.98 7.78 -46.30
N GLN A 220 38.60 6.64 -46.07
CA GLN A 220 39.59 6.04 -46.95
C GLN A 220 38.99 4.81 -47.63
N LEU A 221 39.18 4.69 -48.94
CA LEU A 221 38.84 3.48 -49.70
C LEU A 221 40.13 2.66 -49.84
N CYS A 222 40.05 1.37 -49.52
CA CYS A 222 41.18 0.47 -49.50
C CYS A 222 41.04 -0.60 -50.60
N PRO A 223 42.17 -0.98 -51.24
CA PRO A 223 42.16 -1.95 -52.31
C PRO A 223 41.89 -3.37 -51.82
N PHE A 224 41.25 -4.17 -52.68
CA PHE A 224 41.22 -5.61 -52.54
C PHE A 224 42.57 -6.18 -52.99
N THR A 225 43.25 -6.89 -52.11
CA THR A 225 44.62 -7.38 -52.34
C THR A 225 44.67 -8.84 -52.83
N SER A 226 43.55 -9.55 -52.80
CA SER A 226 43.42 -10.93 -53.29
C SER A 226 43.09 -10.97 -54.79
N PRO A 227 43.25 -12.13 -55.47
CA PRO A 227 42.92 -12.29 -56.88
C PRO A 227 41.47 -11.89 -57.17
N SER A 228 41.22 -11.22 -58.29
CA SER A 228 39.88 -10.72 -58.65
C SER A 228 38.83 -11.83 -58.83
N GLU A 229 39.26 -13.08 -59.03
CA GLU A 229 38.39 -14.27 -59.13
C GLU A 229 37.79 -14.67 -57.77
N GLU A 230 38.39 -14.24 -56.65
CA GLU A 230 37.95 -14.54 -55.28
C GLU A 230 37.14 -13.40 -54.66
N LEU A 231 36.81 -12.35 -55.43
CA LEU A 231 36.09 -11.18 -54.93
C LEU A 231 34.65 -11.54 -54.58
N PRO A 232 34.25 -11.47 -53.28
CA PRO A 232 32.86 -11.66 -52.91
C PRO A 232 32.03 -10.45 -53.38
N GLU A 233 30.82 -10.70 -53.88
CA GLU A 233 29.83 -9.67 -54.26
C GLU A 233 30.42 -8.48 -55.07
N PRO A 234 30.92 -8.75 -56.30
CA PRO A 234 31.67 -7.80 -57.10
C PRO A 234 30.90 -6.52 -57.47
N GLU A 235 29.57 -6.53 -57.42
CA GLU A 235 28.72 -5.38 -57.72
C GLU A 235 28.94 -4.18 -56.77
N TYR A 236 29.50 -4.40 -55.58
CA TYR A 236 29.80 -3.34 -54.61
C TYR A 236 31.21 -2.77 -54.76
N ALA A 237 32.08 -3.43 -55.52
CA ALA A 237 33.45 -2.98 -55.71
C ALA A 237 33.51 -1.71 -56.56
N LEU A 238 34.40 -0.80 -56.18
CA LEU A 238 34.68 0.43 -56.90
C LEU A 238 35.95 0.26 -57.74
N LEU A 239 35.87 0.59 -59.03
CA LEU A 239 37.03 0.64 -59.89
C LEU A 239 37.63 2.05 -59.86
N ASP A 240 38.93 2.13 -59.56
CA ASP A 240 39.75 3.34 -59.70
C ASP A 240 41.00 3.00 -60.53
N GLY A 241 40.93 3.27 -61.83
CA GLY A 241 41.95 2.88 -62.81
C GLY A 241 42.14 1.36 -62.88
N SER A 242 43.31 0.89 -62.47
CA SER A 242 43.68 -0.54 -62.41
C SER A 242 43.44 -1.19 -61.04
N THR A 243 42.90 -0.44 -60.08
CA THR A 243 42.76 -0.88 -58.69
C THR A 243 41.29 -1.15 -58.35
N ILE A 244 41.02 -2.31 -57.74
CA ILE A 244 39.70 -2.67 -57.22
C ILE A 244 39.65 -2.23 -55.76
N LEU A 245 38.79 -1.26 -55.44
CA LEU A 245 38.54 -0.78 -54.08
C LEU A 245 37.33 -1.53 -53.52
N TYR A 246 37.52 -2.21 -52.40
CA TYR A 246 36.48 -3.09 -51.81
C TYR A 246 36.26 -2.89 -50.31
N TYR A 247 37.14 -2.13 -49.66
CA TYR A 247 37.00 -1.82 -48.25
C TYR A 247 36.96 -0.31 -48.00
N ALA A 248 36.32 0.09 -46.90
CA ALA A 248 36.29 1.44 -46.38
C ALA A 248 36.82 1.46 -44.95
N SER A 249 37.60 2.49 -44.62
CA SER A 249 38.10 2.74 -43.27
C SER A 249 38.06 4.22 -42.93
N ARG A 250 38.14 4.52 -41.64
CA ARG A 250 38.26 5.87 -41.11
C ARG A 250 39.32 5.92 -40.02
#